data_AF-A0A7K3UJ08-F1
#
_entry.id   AF-A0A7K3UJ08-F1
#
_cell.length_a   1.000
_cell.length_b   1.000
_cell.length_c   1.000
_cell.angle_alpha   90.00
_cell.angle_beta   90.00
_cell.angle_gamma   90.00
#
_symmetry.space_group_name_H-M   'P 1'
#
loop_
_entity.id
_entity.type
_entity.pdbx_description
1 polymer ?
#
loop_
_entity_poly.entity_id
_entity_poly.type
_entity_poly.pdbx_seq_one_letter_code
_entity_poly.pdbx_strand_id
1 'polypeptide(L)'
;MRAEISFGKSLIGILFAGLAATGCTTTSKPAATSAKTKQVHAAKVTFNYTTKDRDCLQRAMYFESQHSDEDGYMAVGTVVMNRLTSGAYPPSICGVVAQEKQFAPGVMTREVKPQAETELATAADAILKGARHPAVKDAMFFHTDGLKFPYNNMHYVAVAGGNAFYEKRDSDGTLETPPPLPAYEVAMNYVPGESMLPPQFEALIPSAVPVPLPAPDSMATASTMSAINMAPTARMAPIANPMPMQITAPVTSPETSIEPDPGMPIAIPIPRPAYDSVMLRGSIAANGG
;
A
#
# COMPACT_ATOMS: atom_id res chain seq x y z
N MET A 1 -5.57 -60.88 -0.78
CA MET A 1 -6.11 -61.38 0.50
C MET A 1 -7.17 -60.39 0.96
N ARG A 2 -8.45 -60.69 0.72
CA ARG A 2 -9.61 -59.91 1.16
C ARG A 2 -10.16 -60.59 2.41
N ALA A 3 -10.30 -59.86 3.51
CA ALA A 3 -10.92 -60.35 4.74
C ALA A 3 -12.21 -59.57 4.97
N GLU A 4 -13.33 -60.27 4.79
CA GLU A 4 -14.67 -59.89 5.22
C GLU A 4 -14.85 -60.34 6.68
N ILE A 5 -15.41 -59.49 7.55
CA ILE A 5 -15.92 -59.89 8.86
C ILE A 5 -17.37 -59.42 8.98
N SER A 6 -18.22 -60.39 9.32
CA SER A 6 -19.69 -60.38 9.30
C SER A 6 -20.30 -60.10 10.69
N PHE A 7 -21.44 -59.41 10.65
CA PHE A 7 -22.63 -59.41 11.52
C PHE A 7 -22.54 -59.74 13.03
N GLY A 8 -23.10 -58.81 13.83
CA GLY A 8 -23.66 -59.08 15.15
C GLY A 8 -24.76 -58.08 15.52
N LYS A 9 -26.02 -58.42 15.23
CA LYS A 9 -27.21 -57.75 15.79
C LYS A 9 -27.53 -58.37 17.15
N SER A 10 -27.70 -57.56 18.19
CA SER A 10 -28.29 -58.00 19.46
C SER A 10 -29.43 -57.07 19.86
N LEU A 11 -30.61 -57.66 20.03
CA LEU A 11 -31.90 -57.08 20.38
C LEU A 11 -32.26 -57.56 21.79
N ILE A 12 -32.20 -56.68 22.79
CA ILE A 12 -32.83 -56.79 24.12
C ILE A 12 -33.07 -55.33 24.55
N GLY A 13 -34.25 -54.78 24.81
CA GLY A 13 -35.49 -55.38 25.30
C GLY A 13 -35.67 -55.02 26.79
N ILE A 14 -35.87 -53.74 27.13
CA ILE A 14 -36.29 -53.34 28.49
C ILE A 14 -37.40 -52.28 28.40
N LEU A 15 -38.60 -52.71 28.78
CA LEU A 15 -39.72 -51.87 29.18
C LEU A 15 -39.38 -51.14 30.49
N PHE A 16 -39.52 -49.82 30.50
CA PHE A 16 -39.85 -49.08 31.73
C PHE A 16 -41.04 -48.17 31.45
N ALA A 17 -42.19 -48.57 31.99
CA ALA A 17 -43.35 -47.70 32.17
C ALA A 17 -43.10 -46.82 33.40
N GLY A 18 -43.21 -45.51 33.23
CA GLY A 18 -43.08 -44.52 34.29
C GLY A 18 -43.97 -43.33 34.02
N LEU A 19 -45.05 -43.24 34.80
CA LEU A 19 -46.06 -42.20 34.85
C LEU A 19 -45.49 -40.84 35.30
N ALA A 20 -46.14 -39.78 34.80
CA ALA A 20 -46.54 -38.55 35.50
C ALA A 20 -45.83 -37.20 35.21
N ALA A 21 -46.71 -36.20 35.13
CA ALA A 21 -46.56 -34.75 35.28
C ALA A 21 -46.13 -33.93 34.05
N THR A 22 -47.13 -33.61 33.22
CA THR A 22 -47.19 -32.36 32.45
C THR A 22 -47.24 -31.16 33.39
N GLY A 23 -46.11 -30.47 33.54
CA GLY A 23 -46.05 -29.10 34.06
C GLY A 23 -45.75 -28.13 32.92
N CYS A 24 -46.74 -27.34 32.50
CA CYS A 24 -46.51 -26.21 31.61
C CYS A 24 -45.92 -25.05 32.43
N THR A 25 -44.60 -24.88 32.39
CA THR A 25 -43.98 -23.60 32.76
C THR A 25 -43.92 -22.74 31.49
N THR A 26 -44.86 -21.82 31.34
CA THR A 26 -44.76 -20.74 30.36
C THR A 26 -43.69 -19.76 30.83
N THR A 27 -42.43 -20.02 30.46
CA THR A 27 -41.38 -19.00 30.48
C THR A 27 -41.78 -17.91 29.49
N SER A 28 -42.14 -16.74 30.00
CA SER A 28 -42.22 -15.52 29.22
C SER A 28 -40.83 -15.23 28.64
N LYS A 29 -40.66 -15.48 27.34
CA LYS A 29 -39.51 -15.01 26.55
C LYS A 29 -39.39 -13.49 26.76
N PRO A 30 -38.28 -12.97 27.28
CA PRO A 30 -38.05 -11.53 27.28
C PRO A 30 -38.14 -11.07 25.82
N ALA A 31 -39.00 -10.08 25.57
CA ALA A 31 -39.03 -9.40 24.30
C ALA A 31 -37.60 -8.96 23.97
N ALA A 32 -37.06 -9.49 22.88
CA ALA A 32 -35.82 -8.98 22.31
C ALA A 32 -36.12 -7.54 21.88
N THR A 33 -35.80 -6.58 22.74
CA THR A 33 -35.70 -5.20 22.35
C THR A 33 -34.67 -5.18 21.22
N SER A 34 -35.11 -4.95 19.99
CA SER A 34 -34.22 -4.64 18.88
C SER A 34 -33.45 -3.39 19.26
N ALA A 35 -32.32 -3.57 19.92
CA ALA A 35 -31.29 -2.56 19.97
C ALA A 35 -30.89 -2.32 18.52
N LYS A 36 -31.34 -1.19 17.96
CA LYS A 36 -30.72 -0.61 16.77
C LYS A 36 -29.26 -0.36 17.16
N THR A 37 -28.39 -1.33 16.91
CA THR A 37 -26.95 -1.10 16.91
C THR A 37 -26.72 -0.03 15.86
N LYS A 38 -26.45 1.19 16.31
CA LYS A 38 -25.98 2.28 15.46
C LYS A 38 -24.70 1.74 14.84
N GLN A 39 -24.75 1.40 13.55
CA GLN A 39 -23.59 0.95 12.78
C GLN A 39 -22.54 2.05 12.91
N VAL A 40 -21.56 1.86 13.80
CA VAL A 40 -20.38 2.72 13.86
C VAL A 40 -19.62 2.35 12.61
N HIS A 41 -19.81 3.13 11.54
CA HIS A 41 -18.95 3.01 10.37
C HIS A 41 -17.52 3.16 10.88
N ALA A 42 -16.70 2.14 10.65
CA ALA A 42 -15.27 2.19 10.94
C ALA A 42 -14.72 3.51 10.40
N ALA A 43 -13.96 4.22 11.22
CA ALA A 43 -13.40 5.51 10.84
C ALA A 43 -12.55 5.31 9.57
N LYS A 44 -12.87 6.04 8.50
CA LYS A 44 -12.03 6.06 7.30
C LYS A 44 -10.64 6.57 7.69
N VAL A 45 -9.61 5.87 7.26
CA VAL A 45 -8.22 6.25 7.51
C VAL A 45 -7.70 7.06 6.34
N THR A 46 -7.20 8.26 6.62
CA THR A 46 -6.63 9.14 5.61
C THR A 46 -5.11 9.04 5.63
N PHE A 47 -4.49 8.78 4.48
CA PHE A 47 -3.05 8.87 4.28
C PHE A 47 -2.74 10.07 3.40
N ASN A 48 -1.77 10.88 3.80
CA ASN A 48 -1.26 11.98 2.99
C ASN A 48 -0.16 11.46 2.06
N TYR A 49 -0.14 11.91 0.80
CA TYR A 49 0.94 11.60 -0.14
C TYR A 49 1.36 12.83 -0.93
N THR A 50 2.64 12.88 -1.30
CA THR A 50 3.26 13.98 -2.04
C THR A 50 3.54 13.60 -3.50
N THR A 51 4.05 14.55 -4.29
CA THR A 51 4.60 14.25 -5.63
C THR A 51 5.74 13.23 -5.56
N LYS A 52 6.57 13.27 -4.50
CA LYS A 52 7.64 12.29 -4.29
C LYS A 52 7.07 10.90 -4.00
N ASP A 53 6.03 10.79 -3.19
CA ASP A 53 5.37 9.51 -2.93
C ASP A 53 4.80 8.90 -4.21
N ARG A 54 4.19 9.72 -5.07
CA ARG A 54 3.73 9.27 -6.39
C ARG A 54 4.88 8.77 -7.26
N ASP A 55 6.01 9.48 -7.29
CA ASP A 55 7.22 9.04 -8.02
C ASP A 55 7.77 7.72 -7.45
N CYS A 56 7.90 7.59 -6.12
CA CYS A 56 8.28 6.34 -5.45
C CYS A 56 7.37 5.17 -5.86
N LEU A 57 6.05 5.40 -5.89
CA LEU A 57 5.07 4.40 -6.32
C LEU A 57 5.30 3.97 -7.77
N GLN A 58 5.39 4.93 -8.69
CA GLN A 58 5.64 4.68 -10.11
C GLN A 58 6.94 3.88 -10.31
N ARG A 59 8.00 4.27 -9.62
CA ARG A 59 9.31 3.61 -9.75
C ARG A 59 9.27 2.17 -9.26
N ALA A 60 8.61 1.91 -8.13
CA ALA A 60 8.39 0.54 -7.65
C ALA A 60 7.59 -0.28 -8.67
N MET A 61 6.45 0.25 -9.13
CA MET A 61 5.62 -0.41 -10.15
C MET A 61 6.45 -0.77 -11.40
N TYR A 62 7.24 0.17 -11.91
CA TYR A 62 8.06 -0.01 -13.10
C TYR A 62 9.17 -1.05 -12.94
N PHE A 63 9.96 -0.97 -11.86
CA PHE A 63 11.14 -1.83 -11.71
C PHE A 63 10.82 -3.23 -11.19
N GLU A 64 9.70 -3.43 -10.49
CA GLU A 64 9.30 -4.74 -10.00
C GLU A 64 8.51 -5.55 -11.02
N SER A 65 7.76 -4.91 -11.92
CA SER A 65 6.88 -5.63 -12.84
C SER A 65 7.57 -6.10 -14.13
N GLN A 66 8.91 -6.25 -14.14
CA GLN A 66 9.69 -6.45 -15.38
C GLN A 66 9.46 -5.37 -16.44
N HIS A 67 9.00 -4.18 -16.03
CA HIS A 67 8.57 -3.09 -16.93
C HIS A 67 7.36 -3.48 -17.81
N SER A 68 6.41 -4.24 -17.24
CA SER A 68 5.25 -4.81 -17.94
C SER A 68 4.14 -3.81 -18.29
N ASP A 69 3.03 -4.36 -18.77
CA ASP A 69 1.73 -3.73 -18.96
C ASP A 69 1.03 -3.34 -17.65
N GLU A 70 -0.17 -2.77 -17.80
CA GLU A 70 -1.05 -2.30 -16.73
C GLU A 70 -1.27 -3.36 -15.63
N ASP A 71 -1.42 -4.64 -15.99
CA ASP A 71 -1.67 -5.73 -15.04
C ASP A 71 -0.56 -5.84 -13.98
N GLY A 72 0.70 -5.92 -14.43
CA GLY A 72 1.84 -6.00 -13.52
C GLY A 72 2.05 -4.71 -12.69
N TYR A 73 1.81 -3.55 -13.28
CA TYR A 73 1.83 -2.27 -12.55
C TYR A 73 0.78 -2.25 -11.43
N MET A 74 -0.45 -2.62 -11.73
CA MET A 74 -1.54 -2.66 -10.77
C MET A 74 -1.26 -3.68 -9.65
N ALA A 75 -0.64 -4.81 -9.98
CA ALA A 75 -0.30 -5.84 -9.00
C ALA A 75 0.76 -5.36 -8.00
N VAL A 76 1.86 -4.78 -8.47
CA VAL A 76 2.91 -4.21 -7.60
C VAL A 76 2.38 -3.01 -6.80
N GLY A 77 1.65 -2.10 -7.45
CA GLY A 77 1.05 -0.95 -6.77
C GLY A 77 0.10 -1.38 -5.65
N THR A 78 -0.64 -2.46 -5.86
CA THR A 78 -1.51 -3.05 -4.82
C THR A 78 -0.70 -3.52 -3.61
N VAL A 79 0.43 -4.21 -3.81
CA VAL A 79 1.31 -4.62 -2.70
C VAL A 79 1.85 -3.42 -1.92
N VAL A 80 2.29 -2.36 -2.61
CA VAL A 80 2.78 -1.14 -1.95
C VAL A 80 1.68 -0.54 -1.05
N MET A 81 0.45 -0.48 -1.54
CA MET A 81 -0.68 0.02 -0.75
C MET A 81 -1.11 -0.93 0.36
N ASN A 82 -1.01 -2.24 0.17
CA ASN A 82 -1.27 -3.23 1.22
C ASN A 82 -0.26 -3.08 2.37
N ARG A 83 1.01 -2.86 2.04
CA ARG A 83 2.06 -2.58 3.03
C ARG A 83 1.79 -1.28 3.78
N LEU A 84 1.51 -0.19 3.06
CA LEU A 84 1.20 1.11 3.67
C LEU A 84 0.04 1.03 4.67
N THR A 85 -1.01 0.31 4.30
CA THR A 85 -2.29 0.33 5.03
C THR A 85 -2.41 -0.74 6.11
N SER A 86 -1.46 -1.66 6.23
CA SER A 86 -1.49 -2.70 7.27
C SER A 86 -1.00 -2.23 8.64
N GLY A 87 -0.29 -1.09 8.69
CA GLY A 87 0.36 -0.61 9.91
C GLY A 87 1.62 -1.38 10.31
N ALA A 88 2.02 -2.41 9.55
CA ALA A 88 3.25 -3.17 9.79
C ALA A 88 4.49 -2.61 9.06
N TYR A 89 4.28 -1.67 8.15
CA TYR A 89 5.33 -1.05 7.31
C TYR A 89 5.38 0.46 7.56
N PRO A 90 6.41 1.16 7.03
CA PRO A 90 6.50 2.61 7.16
C PRO A 90 5.24 3.33 6.67
N PRO A 91 4.85 4.45 7.32
CA PRO A 91 3.55 5.10 7.11
C PRO A 91 3.50 6.01 5.87
N SER A 92 4.45 5.89 4.94
CA SER A 92 4.48 6.64 3.68
C SER A 92 4.86 5.72 2.52
N ILE A 93 4.42 6.07 1.31
CA ILE A 93 4.71 5.28 0.11
C ILE A 93 6.20 5.20 -0.13
N CYS A 94 6.91 6.34 -0.10
CA CYS A 94 8.37 6.33 -0.21
C CYS A 94 9.03 5.55 0.94
N GLY A 95 8.47 5.58 2.15
CA GLY A 95 8.95 4.79 3.27
C GLY A 95 8.88 3.30 3.00
N VAL A 96 7.79 2.81 2.40
CA VAL A 96 7.64 1.41 1.96
C VAL A 96 8.65 1.07 0.87
N VAL A 97 8.74 1.90 -0.18
CA VAL A 97 9.58 1.63 -1.36
C VAL A 97 11.07 1.70 -1.04
N ALA A 98 11.48 2.56 -0.11
CA ALA A 98 12.89 2.75 0.26
C ALA A 98 13.43 1.68 1.23
N GLN A 99 12.60 0.72 1.67
CA GLN A 99 13.07 -0.34 2.57
C GLN A 99 14.20 -1.15 1.93
N GLU A 100 15.27 -1.40 2.69
CA GLU A 100 16.45 -2.09 2.21
C GLU A 100 16.09 -3.50 1.70
N LYS A 101 16.54 -3.82 0.48
CA LYS A 101 16.38 -5.14 -0.17
C LYS A 101 14.92 -5.60 -0.34
N GLN A 102 13.93 -4.71 -0.24
CA GLN A 102 12.53 -5.04 -0.49
C GLN A 102 12.09 -4.86 -1.94
N PHE A 103 12.83 -4.03 -2.68
CA PHE A 103 12.62 -3.67 -4.07
C PHE A 103 13.95 -3.72 -4.83
N ALA A 104 13.88 -3.66 -6.15
CA ALA A 104 14.98 -3.78 -7.08
C ALA A 104 16.13 -2.82 -6.74
N PRO A 105 17.40 -3.25 -6.91
CA PRO A 105 18.54 -2.35 -6.74
C PRO A 105 18.39 -1.09 -7.59
N GLY A 106 18.51 0.07 -6.95
CA GLY A 106 18.36 1.37 -7.58
C GLY A 106 16.91 1.76 -7.90
N VAL A 107 15.89 1.13 -7.28
CA VAL A 107 14.48 1.53 -7.45
C VAL A 107 14.25 3.02 -7.23
N MET A 108 15.07 3.68 -6.39
CA MET A 108 14.99 5.12 -6.10
C MET A 108 15.95 6.00 -6.92
N THR A 109 16.88 5.42 -7.70
CA THR A 109 17.93 6.19 -8.40
C THR A 109 17.99 5.96 -9.91
N ARG A 110 17.54 4.81 -10.41
CA ARG A 110 17.58 4.46 -11.84
C ARG A 110 16.55 5.26 -12.65
N GLU A 111 16.82 5.48 -13.92
CA GLU A 111 15.88 6.19 -14.79
C GLU A 111 14.71 5.28 -15.22
N VAL A 112 13.49 5.82 -15.14
CA VAL A 112 12.30 5.21 -15.75
C VAL A 112 12.31 5.54 -17.23
N LYS A 113 12.09 4.56 -18.10
CA LYS A 113 12.14 4.80 -19.54
C LYS A 113 10.93 5.65 -19.99
N PRO A 114 11.12 6.67 -20.85
CA PRO A 114 10.05 7.52 -21.34
C PRO A 114 8.87 6.77 -21.98
N GLN A 115 9.14 5.62 -22.60
CA GLN A 115 8.12 4.79 -23.26
C GLN A 115 7.05 4.26 -22.31
N ALA A 116 7.39 4.06 -21.03
CA ALA A 116 6.46 3.53 -20.04
C ALA A 116 5.67 4.62 -19.30
N GLU A 117 6.06 5.90 -19.42
CA GLU A 117 5.58 6.96 -18.53
C GLU A 117 4.06 7.13 -18.55
N THR A 118 3.43 7.02 -19.72
CA THR A 118 1.99 7.26 -19.86
C THR A 118 1.17 6.16 -19.18
N GLU A 119 1.44 4.89 -19.49
CA GLU A 119 0.74 3.75 -18.87
C GLU A 119 1.03 3.67 -17.36
N LEU A 120 2.28 3.91 -16.98
CA LEU A 120 2.71 3.91 -15.59
C LEU A 120 2.04 5.03 -14.78
N ALA A 121 1.91 6.23 -15.34
CA ALA A 121 1.22 7.36 -14.71
C ALA A 121 -0.26 7.05 -14.51
N THR A 122 -0.93 6.51 -15.53
CA THR A 122 -2.34 6.10 -15.45
C THR A 122 -2.56 5.06 -14.35
N ALA A 123 -1.74 4.01 -14.31
CA ALA A 123 -1.85 2.96 -13.30
C ALA A 123 -1.59 3.51 -11.88
N ALA A 124 -0.57 4.35 -11.71
CA ALA A 124 -0.27 4.94 -10.40
C ALA A 124 -1.42 5.83 -9.89
N ASP A 125 -2.02 6.63 -10.78
CA ASP A 125 -3.17 7.46 -10.45
C ASP A 125 -4.40 6.61 -10.12
N ALA A 126 -4.60 5.48 -10.80
CA ALA A 126 -5.67 4.53 -10.47
C ALA A 126 -5.48 3.95 -9.06
N ILE A 127 -4.27 3.48 -8.73
CA ILE A 127 -3.93 2.96 -7.40
C ILE A 127 -4.15 4.02 -6.31
N LEU A 128 -3.71 5.26 -6.53
CA LEU A 128 -3.90 6.36 -5.58
C LEU A 128 -5.37 6.73 -5.40
N LYS A 129 -6.20 6.56 -6.43
CA LYS A 129 -7.68 6.71 -6.36
C LYS A 129 -8.39 5.51 -5.72
N GLY A 130 -7.65 4.47 -5.34
CA GLY A 130 -8.19 3.30 -4.63
C GLY A 130 -8.42 2.07 -5.51
N ALA A 131 -8.08 2.10 -6.80
CA ALA A 131 -8.10 0.89 -7.62
C ALA A 131 -7.08 -0.14 -7.08
N ARG A 132 -7.38 -1.42 -7.20
CA ARG A 132 -6.52 -2.53 -6.74
C ARG A 132 -6.60 -3.67 -7.74
N HIS A 133 -5.51 -4.42 -7.86
CA HIS A 133 -5.48 -5.63 -8.67
C HIS A 133 -6.35 -6.72 -8.01
N PRO A 134 -7.37 -7.25 -8.71
CA PRO A 134 -8.41 -8.08 -8.10
C PRO A 134 -7.88 -9.41 -7.55
N ALA A 135 -6.83 -9.98 -8.17
CA ALA A 135 -6.27 -11.26 -7.72
C ALA A 135 -5.21 -11.14 -6.61
N VAL A 136 -4.64 -9.95 -6.36
CA VAL A 136 -3.53 -9.79 -5.38
C VAL A 136 -4.03 -9.85 -3.94
N LYS A 137 -5.31 -9.57 -3.69
CA LYS A 137 -5.95 -9.69 -2.36
C LYS A 137 -5.11 -9.00 -1.26
N ASP A 138 -4.81 -9.72 -0.18
CA ASP A 138 -4.06 -9.22 0.98
C ASP A 138 -2.54 -9.45 0.84
N ALA A 139 -2.06 -9.91 -0.32
CA ALA A 139 -0.65 -10.21 -0.51
C ALA A 139 0.24 -8.99 -0.26
N MET A 140 1.29 -9.22 0.52
CA MET A 140 2.32 -8.23 0.85
C MET A 140 3.68 -8.60 0.28
N PHE A 141 3.76 -9.77 -0.35
CA PHE A 141 5.00 -10.38 -0.79
C PHE A 141 4.84 -10.87 -2.22
N PHE A 142 5.94 -10.84 -2.94
CA PHE A 142 6.05 -11.41 -4.27
C PHE A 142 7.50 -11.79 -4.52
N HIS A 143 7.69 -12.64 -5.52
CA HIS A 143 9.00 -12.92 -6.10
C HIS A 143 8.83 -13.21 -7.58
N THR A 144 9.93 -13.31 -8.31
CA THR A 144 9.92 -13.71 -9.72
C THR A 144 9.15 -15.03 -9.90
N ASP A 145 8.24 -15.06 -10.85
CA ASP A 145 7.47 -16.26 -11.16
C ASP A 145 8.40 -17.42 -11.57
N GLY A 146 7.97 -18.65 -11.28
CA GLY A 146 8.75 -19.86 -11.53
C GLY A 146 9.80 -20.20 -10.46
N LEU A 147 10.19 -19.25 -9.60
CA LEU A 147 11.04 -19.55 -8.44
C LEU A 147 10.28 -20.39 -7.41
N LYS A 148 11.00 -21.31 -6.76
CA LYS A 148 10.48 -22.18 -5.70
C LYS A 148 11.32 -22.03 -4.46
N PHE A 149 10.65 -21.84 -3.33
CA PHE A 149 11.27 -21.72 -2.02
C PHE A 149 10.75 -22.85 -1.12
N PRO A 150 11.58 -23.37 -0.20
CA PRO A 150 11.22 -24.52 0.64
C PRO A 150 10.29 -24.17 1.82
N TYR A 151 9.68 -22.98 1.82
CA TYR A 151 8.79 -22.53 2.89
C TYR A 151 7.34 -22.96 2.63
N ASN A 152 6.66 -23.42 3.68
CA ASN A 152 5.28 -23.89 3.63
C ASN A 152 4.24 -22.80 3.92
N ASN A 153 4.68 -21.62 4.36
CA ASN A 153 3.83 -20.49 4.71
C ASN A 153 3.54 -19.54 3.54
N MET A 154 3.96 -19.86 2.32
CA MET A 154 3.77 -19.01 1.14
C MET A 154 2.50 -19.41 0.37
N HIS A 155 1.42 -18.64 0.55
CA HIS A 155 0.14 -18.89 -0.09
C HIS A 155 -0.04 -17.98 -1.31
N TYR A 156 0.23 -18.53 -2.49
CA TYR A 156 0.14 -17.81 -3.75
C TYR A 156 -1.30 -17.46 -4.12
N VAL A 157 -1.51 -16.21 -4.56
CA VAL A 157 -2.85 -15.67 -4.89
C VAL A 157 -2.96 -15.14 -6.32
N ALA A 158 -1.84 -14.70 -6.92
CA ALA A 158 -1.82 -14.16 -8.27
C ALA A 158 -0.46 -14.34 -8.94
N VAL A 159 -0.46 -14.33 -10.27
CA VAL A 159 0.74 -14.16 -11.10
C VAL A 159 0.47 -13.00 -12.05
N ALA A 160 1.34 -11.99 -12.06
CA ALA A 160 1.19 -10.76 -12.85
C ALA A 160 2.55 -10.06 -13.00
N GLY A 161 2.80 -9.39 -14.12
CA GLY A 161 4.08 -8.69 -14.36
C GLY A 161 5.33 -9.58 -14.17
N GLY A 162 5.17 -10.89 -14.43
CA GLY A 162 6.20 -11.92 -14.22
C GLY A 162 6.63 -12.14 -12.76
N ASN A 163 5.76 -11.80 -11.80
CA ASN A 163 5.90 -12.12 -10.39
C ASN A 163 4.77 -13.04 -9.93
N ALA A 164 5.07 -13.88 -8.93
CA ALA A 164 4.09 -14.63 -8.16
C ALA A 164 3.86 -13.92 -6.82
N PHE A 165 2.63 -13.49 -6.58
CA PHE A 165 2.21 -12.78 -5.37
C PHE A 165 1.66 -13.76 -4.34
N TYR A 166 1.99 -13.55 -3.08
CA TYR A 166 1.59 -14.45 -2.01
C TYR A 166 1.36 -13.75 -0.67
N GLU A 167 0.50 -14.40 0.12
CA GLU A 167 0.27 -14.11 1.52
C GLU A 167 1.15 -15.03 2.34
N LYS A 168 1.72 -14.52 3.44
CA LYS A 168 2.34 -15.40 4.43
C LYS A 168 1.30 -15.82 5.45
N ARG A 169 1.12 -17.12 5.63
CA ARG A 169 0.15 -17.65 6.59
C ARG A 169 0.76 -18.74 7.46
N ASP A 170 0.37 -18.71 8.73
CA ASP A 170 0.71 -19.74 9.70
C ASP A 170 0.04 -21.08 9.36
N SER A 171 0.45 -22.14 10.06
CA SER A 171 -0.08 -23.50 9.84
C SER A 171 -1.60 -23.64 10.00
N ASP A 172 -2.24 -22.71 10.72
CA ASP A 172 -3.69 -22.64 10.92
C ASP A 172 -4.41 -21.79 9.84
N GLY A 173 -3.66 -21.24 8.89
CA GLY A 173 -4.14 -20.40 7.80
C GLY A 173 -4.32 -18.92 8.15
N THR A 174 -3.97 -18.49 9.37
CA THR A 174 -4.00 -17.06 9.74
C THR A 174 -2.87 -16.27 9.07
N LEU A 175 -3.09 -14.98 8.77
CA LEU A 175 -2.05 -14.14 8.17
C LEU A 175 -0.94 -13.84 9.19
N GLU A 176 0.33 -14.02 8.79
CA GLU A 176 1.49 -13.65 9.62
C GLU A 176 1.65 -12.13 9.75
N THR A 177 1.12 -11.37 8.79
CA THR A 177 1.09 -9.90 8.81
C THR A 177 -0.32 -9.39 9.12
N PRO A 178 -0.46 -8.26 9.84
CA PRO A 178 -1.75 -7.60 9.99
C PRO A 178 -2.38 -7.38 8.61
N PRO A 179 -3.66 -7.72 8.40
CA PRO A 179 -4.26 -7.56 7.08
C PRO A 179 -4.33 -6.08 6.70
N PRO A 180 -4.15 -5.74 5.41
CA PRO A 180 -4.28 -4.37 4.94
C PRO A 180 -5.71 -3.84 5.14
N LEU A 181 -5.85 -2.52 5.22
CA LEU A 181 -7.18 -1.91 5.16
C LEU A 181 -7.74 -2.04 3.75
N PRO A 182 -9.03 -2.40 3.59
CA PRO A 182 -9.63 -2.48 2.27
C PRO A 182 -9.71 -1.09 1.65
N ALA A 183 -9.61 -1.01 0.31
CA ALA A 183 -9.50 0.26 -0.40
C ALA A 183 -10.66 1.24 -0.12
N TYR A 184 -11.87 0.75 0.18
CA TYR A 184 -13.03 1.60 0.49
C TYR A 184 -12.97 2.28 1.87
N GLU A 185 -12.08 1.82 2.77
CA GLU A 185 -11.83 2.40 4.10
C GLU A 185 -10.65 3.39 4.10
N VAL A 186 -9.91 3.46 2.99
CA VAL A 186 -8.71 4.28 2.84
C VAL A 186 -9.00 5.50 1.96
N ALA A 187 -8.63 6.68 2.44
CA ALA A 187 -8.63 7.91 1.64
C ALA A 187 -7.19 8.37 1.42
N MET A 188 -6.80 8.61 0.17
CA MET A 188 -5.50 9.19 -0.18
C MET A 188 -5.67 10.69 -0.41
N ASN A 189 -5.01 11.50 0.42
CA ASN A 189 -5.05 12.95 0.34
C ASN A 189 -3.74 13.48 -0.25
N TYR A 190 -3.83 14.14 -1.41
CA TYR A 190 -2.65 14.74 -2.03
C TYR A 190 -2.26 16.02 -1.31
N VAL A 191 -1.00 16.11 -0.87
CA VAL A 191 -0.43 17.29 -0.21
C VAL A 191 0.74 17.83 -1.05
N PRO A 192 0.52 18.86 -1.88
CA PRO A 192 1.60 19.46 -2.65
C PRO A 192 2.53 20.23 -1.70
N GLY A 193 3.83 19.93 -1.75
CA GLY A 193 4.87 20.79 -1.16
C GLY A 193 5.29 20.52 0.29
N GLU A 194 4.72 19.54 0.99
CA GLU A 194 5.20 19.19 2.34
C GLU A 194 6.40 18.24 2.25
N SER A 195 7.62 18.77 2.42
CA SER A 195 8.75 17.91 2.76
C SER A 195 8.45 17.36 4.16
N MET A 196 8.21 16.06 4.30
CA MET A 196 7.95 15.39 5.59
C MET A 196 9.19 15.36 6.50
N LEU A 197 9.79 16.51 6.75
CA LEU A 197 10.59 16.72 7.95
C LEU A 197 9.63 16.63 9.14
N PRO A 198 10.06 16.07 10.28
CA PRO A 198 9.24 16.11 11.49
C PRO A 198 8.84 17.56 11.79
N PRO A 199 7.70 17.81 12.47
CA PRO A 199 7.33 19.16 12.87
C PRO A 199 8.44 19.70 13.77
N GLN A 200 9.38 20.45 13.20
CA GLN A 200 10.15 21.38 13.98
C GLN A 200 9.12 22.35 14.52
N PHE A 201 8.91 22.32 15.83
CA PHE A 201 8.18 23.36 16.55
C PHE A 201 8.52 24.69 15.90
N GLU A 202 7.51 25.44 15.43
CA GLU A 202 7.68 26.88 15.20
C GLU A 202 8.26 27.44 16.49
N ALA A 203 9.58 27.68 16.49
CA ALA A 203 10.19 28.48 17.52
C ALA A 203 9.48 29.82 17.39
N LEU A 204 8.67 30.16 18.40
CA LEU A 204 8.14 31.50 18.61
C LEU A 204 9.34 32.45 18.67
N ILE A 205 9.77 32.93 17.51
CA ILE A 205 10.71 34.02 17.40
C ILE A 205 9.87 35.25 17.74
N PRO A 206 10.05 35.90 18.90
CA PRO A 206 9.35 37.14 19.17
C PRO A 206 9.74 38.13 18.07
N SER A 207 8.74 38.71 17.42
CA SER A 207 8.91 39.80 16.47
C SER A 207 9.61 40.96 17.18
N ALA A 208 10.93 41.07 17.00
CA ALA A 208 11.68 42.22 17.43
C ALA A 208 11.23 43.41 16.57
N VAL A 209 10.42 44.29 17.16
CA VAL A 209 10.07 45.58 16.58
C VAL A 209 11.36 46.37 16.39
N PRO A 210 11.72 46.80 15.17
CA PRO A 210 12.89 47.64 14.96
C PRO A 210 12.69 48.97 15.69
N VAL A 211 13.54 49.28 16.65
CA VAL A 211 13.63 50.62 17.26
C VAL A 211 14.17 51.57 16.17
N PRO A 212 13.48 52.67 15.84
CA PRO A 212 14.00 53.65 14.89
C PRO A 212 15.28 54.31 15.45
N LEU A 213 16.40 54.09 14.77
CA LEU A 213 17.61 54.87 14.98
C LEU A 213 17.48 56.21 14.22
N PRO A 214 17.88 57.35 14.82
CA PRO A 214 17.91 58.63 14.11
C PRO A 214 18.98 58.60 13.00
N ALA A 215 18.62 59.15 11.84
CA ALA A 215 19.47 59.25 10.66
C ALA A 215 20.66 60.22 10.88
N PRO A 216 21.79 60.01 10.17
CA PRO A 216 23.05 60.72 10.41
C PRO A 216 23.15 62.08 9.69
N ASP A 217 23.85 63.02 10.33
CA ASP A 217 24.28 64.27 9.69
C ASP A 217 25.43 64.03 8.68
N SER A 218 25.37 64.80 7.60
CA SER A 218 26.25 64.74 6.44
C SER A 218 27.59 65.42 6.70
N MET A 219 28.71 64.75 6.37
CA MET A 219 29.92 65.43 5.88
C MET A 219 30.68 64.58 4.86
N ALA A 220 31.11 65.27 3.81
CA ALA A 220 31.84 64.79 2.65
C ALA A 220 33.34 64.52 2.93
N THR A 221 33.99 63.66 2.15
CA THR A 221 35.01 64.03 1.14
C THR A 221 35.86 62.85 0.63
N ALA A 222 36.06 62.85 -0.69
CA ALA A 222 37.26 62.52 -1.48
C ALA A 222 37.83 61.08 -1.62
N SER A 223 37.91 60.67 -2.89
CA SER A 223 39.07 60.10 -3.64
C SER A 223 39.71 58.79 -3.12
N THR A 224 39.86 57.73 -3.92
CA THR A 224 40.74 57.66 -5.11
C THR A 224 40.51 56.32 -5.85
N MET A 225 40.74 56.33 -7.16
CA MET A 225 40.74 55.13 -8.01
C MET A 225 41.95 54.23 -7.74
N SER A 226 41.79 52.91 -7.93
CA SER A 226 42.83 52.10 -8.56
C SER A 226 42.23 50.88 -9.25
N ALA A 227 42.55 50.77 -10.55
CA ALA A 227 42.19 49.69 -11.43
C ALA A 227 43.29 48.63 -11.42
N ILE A 228 42.93 47.35 -11.43
CA ILE A 228 43.82 46.28 -11.90
C ILE A 228 43.00 45.27 -12.70
N ASN A 229 43.30 45.22 -14.00
CA ASN A 229 42.88 44.21 -14.96
C ASN A 229 43.45 42.84 -14.59
N MET A 230 42.71 41.76 -14.91
CA MET A 230 43.28 40.57 -15.55
C MET A 230 42.18 39.59 -16.00
N ALA A 231 42.04 39.44 -17.32
CA ALA A 231 41.57 38.21 -17.97
C ALA A 231 42.78 37.25 -18.11
N PRO A 232 42.60 35.93 -18.38
CA PRO A 232 42.38 35.52 -19.77
C PRO A 232 41.55 34.23 -20.04
N THR A 233 40.86 34.26 -21.18
CA THR A 233 40.62 33.23 -22.23
C THR A 233 40.50 31.71 -21.95
N ALA A 234 39.36 31.19 -22.46
CA ALA A 234 39.17 30.10 -23.44
C ALA A 234 39.21 28.61 -23.01
N ARG A 235 38.09 27.90 -23.25
CA ARG A 235 37.97 26.86 -24.31
C ARG A 235 36.53 26.33 -24.46
N MET A 236 35.95 26.55 -25.63
CA MET A 236 34.72 25.89 -26.12
C MET A 236 35.07 24.52 -26.69
N ALA A 237 34.24 23.50 -26.40
CA ALA A 237 34.28 22.17 -27.01
C ALA A 237 33.13 22.01 -28.02
N PRO A 238 33.28 21.20 -29.09
CA PRO A 238 32.36 21.19 -30.22
C PRO A 238 31.11 20.35 -30.00
N ILE A 239 30.03 20.83 -30.62
CA ILE A 239 28.70 20.23 -30.75
C ILE A 239 28.77 19.07 -31.78
N ALA A 240 28.30 17.89 -31.38
CA ALA A 240 28.10 16.76 -32.30
C ALA A 240 26.66 16.78 -32.84
N ASN A 241 26.51 16.80 -34.15
CA ASN A 241 25.23 16.72 -34.86
C ASN A 241 24.63 15.30 -34.76
N PRO A 242 23.32 15.14 -34.56
CA PRO A 242 22.66 13.83 -34.67
C PRO A 242 22.32 13.48 -36.13
N MET A 243 22.49 12.19 -36.48
CA MET A 243 22.07 11.59 -37.76
C MET A 243 20.56 11.29 -37.77
N PRO A 244 19.89 11.30 -38.94
CA PRO A 244 18.48 10.96 -39.05
C PRO A 244 18.28 9.43 -39.06
N MET A 245 17.51 8.90 -38.09
CA MET A 245 16.99 7.53 -38.12
C MET A 245 15.65 7.50 -38.85
N GLN A 246 15.50 6.58 -39.81
CA GLN A 246 14.30 6.41 -40.61
C GLN A 246 13.19 5.73 -39.80
N ILE A 247 11.99 6.30 -39.89
CA ILE A 247 10.77 5.81 -39.24
C ILE A 247 10.15 4.75 -40.15
N THR A 248 10.12 3.50 -39.70
CA THR A 248 9.23 2.46 -40.24
C THR A 248 8.02 2.30 -39.31
N ALA A 249 6.83 2.51 -39.86
CA ALA A 249 5.56 2.39 -39.15
C ALA A 249 5.28 0.95 -38.68
N PRO A 250 4.67 0.75 -37.50
CA PRO A 250 4.22 -0.57 -37.07
C PRO A 250 2.90 -0.97 -37.76
N VAL A 251 2.86 -2.23 -38.18
CA VAL A 251 1.70 -2.93 -38.74
C VAL A 251 0.67 -3.15 -37.65
N THR A 252 -0.54 -2.66 -37.83
CA THR A 252 -1.70 -2.90 -36.99
C THR A 252 -2.22 -4.34 -37.18
N SER A 253 -2.42 -5.06 -36.09
CA SER A 253 -3.26 -6.26 -36.04
C SER A 253 -4.50 -5.96 -35.18
N PRO A 254 -5.67 -6.52 -35.49
CA PRO A 254 -6.93 -6.13 -34.84
C PRO A 254 -7.04 -6.73 -33.44
N GLU A 255 -7.34 -5.85 -32.48
CA GLU A 255 -7.68 -6.18 -31.10
C GLU A 255 -9.11 -6.75 -31.06
N THR A 256 -9.28 -7.94 -30.46
CA THR A 256 -10.59 -8.54 -30.26
C THR A 256 -11.13 -8.07 -28.92
N SER A 257 -12.10 -7.15 -28.94
CA SER A 257 -12.80 -6.70 -27.74
C SER A 257 -13.62 -7.84 -27.14
N ILE A 258 -13.29 -8.24 -25.91
CA ILE A 258 -14.10 -9.17 -25.12
C ILE A 258 -15.00 -8.33 -24.21
N GLU A 259 -16.30 -8.36 -24.52
CA GLU A 259 -17.35 -7.77 -23.68
C GLU A 259 -17.54 -8.62 -22.40
N PRO A 260 -17.65 -8.02 -21.20
CA PRO A 260 -17.90 -8.76 -19.98
C PRO A 260 -19.36 -9.23 -19.88
N ASP A 261 -19.54 -10.51 -19.55
CA ASP A 261 -20.83 -11.22 -19.40
C ASP A 261 -21.72 -10.60 -18.29
N PRO A 262 -22.95 -10.15 -18.61
CA PRO A 262 -23.86 -9.53 -17.65
C PRO A 262 -24.57 -10.59 -16.80
N GLY A 263 -23.86 -11.13 -15.80
CA GLY A 263 -24.45 -12.16 -14.93
C GLY A 263 -23.86 -12.34 -13.53
N MET A 264 -22.71 -11.76 -13.18
CA MET A 264 -22.13 -11.97 -11.84
C MET A 264 -22.76 -11.06 -10.77
N PRO A 265 -23.28 -11.62 -9.66
CA PRO A 265 -23.74 -10.81 -8.54
C PRO A 265 -22.56 -10.07 -7.91
N ILE A 266 -22.71 -8.75 -7.75
CA ILE A 266 -21.75 -7.90 -7.05
C ILE A 266 -21.72 -8.35 -5.58
N ALA A 267 -20.61 -8.97 -5.17
CA ALA A 267 -20.39 -9.33 -3.79
C ALA A 267 -20.28 -8.05 -2.94
N ILE A 268 -21.28 -7.80 -2.10
CA ILE A 268 -21.25 -6.69 -1.14
C ILE A 268 -20.30 -7.09 0.00
N PRO A 269 -19.20 -6.35 0.25
CA PRO A 269 -18.26 -6.69 1.31
C PRO A 269 -18.94 -6.60 2.69
N ILE A 270 -18.75 -7.63 3.51
CA ILE A 270 -19.21 -7.62 4.91
C ILE A 270 -18.22 -6.76 5.71
N PRO A 271 -18.68 -5.74 6.46
CA PRO A 271 -17.79 -4.92 7.28
C PRO A 271 -17.11 -5.76 8.36
N ARG A 272 -15.80 -5.57 8.54
CA ARG A 272 -15.04 -6.28 9.58
C ARG A 272 -15.54 -5.92 10.99
N PRO A 273 -15.48 -6.87 11.95
CA PRO A 273 -15.64 -6.53 13.36
C PRO A 273 -14.58 -5.50 13.78
N ALA A 274 -14.98 -4.55 14.62
CA ALA A 274 -14.11 -3.47 15.08
C ALA A 274 -12.84 -4.03 15.74
N TYR A 275 -11.68 -3.55 15.30
CA TYR A 275 -10.39 -3.91 15.88
C TYR A 275 -10.27 -3.30 17.29
N ASP A 276 -10.10 -4.14 18.31
CA ASP A 276 -9.88 -3.70 19.69
C ASP A 276 -8.40 -3.31 19.88
N SER A 277 -8.14 -2.01 19.88
CA SER A 277 -6.81 -1.41 20.05
C SER A 277 -6.10 -1.71 21.38
N VAL A 278 -6.73 -2.44 22.30
CA VAL A 278 -6.18 -2.75 23.63
C VAL A 278 -5.01 -3.74 23.59
N MET A 279 -4.85 -4.54 22.53
CA MET A 279 -3.80 -5.56 22.44
C MET A 279 -2.38 -5.04 22.15
N LEU A 280 -2.19 -3.75 21.82
CA LEU A 280 -0.85 -3.15 21.60
C LEU A 280 -0.26 -2.43 22.82
N ARG A 281 -0.96 -2.42 23.97
CA ARG A 281 -0.45 -1.86 25.25
C ARG A 281 -0.30 -2.94 26.32
N GLY A 282 0.67 -3.83 26.12
CA GLY A 282 1.18 -4.69 27.18
C GLY A 282 2.40 -5.41 26.61
N SER A 283 3.63 -4.98 26.87
CA SER A 283 4.22 -4.93 28.20
C SER A 283 5.60 -4.27 28.08
N ILE A 284 5.73 -3.04 28.59
CA ILE A 284 7.04 -2.49 28.98
C ILE A 284 6.98 -2.41 30.50
N ALA A 285 7.38 -3.49 31.15
CA ALA A 285 7.65 -3.46 32.58
C ALA A 285 8.95 -2.68 32.78
N ALA A 286 8.82 -1.45 33.28
CA ALA A 286 9.91 -0.72 33.88
C ALA A 286 10.30 -1.45 35.18
N ASN A 287 11.42 -2.18 35.16
CA ASN A 287 12.11 -2.58 36.38
C ASN A 287 13.23 -1.56 36.63
N GLY A 288 12.94 -0.63 37.55
CA GLY A 288 13.96 0.07 38.32
C GLY A 288 14.28 -0.75 39.58
N GLY A 289 15.56 -1.00 39.78
CA GLY A 289 16.18 -1.61 40.95
C GLY A 289 17.68 -1.37 40.88
#